data_AF-A0A212CVN1-F1
#
_entry.id   AF-A0A212CVN1-F1
#
_cell.length_a   1.000
_cell.length_b   1.000
_cell.length_c   1.000
_cell.angle_alpha   90.00
_cell.angle_beta   90.00
_cell.angle_gamma   90.00
#
_symmetry.space_group_name_H-M   'P 1'
#
loop_
_entity.id
_entity.type
_entity.pdbx_description
1 polymer ?
#
loop_
_entity_poly.entity_id
_entity_poly.type
_entity_poly.pdbx_seq_one_letter_code
_entity_poly.pdbx_strand_id
1 'polypeptide(L)'
;MAPEVAAVERKGGYNQLCDLWAVGITAIELAELQPPMFDLHPMRSNSFHHFVKMALTKNPKKRPTAEKLLQHPFVTQPLTRSLAIELLDKVNNPDHSTYHDFDDDDP
;
A
#
# COMPACT_ATOMS: atom_id res chain seq x y z
N MET A 1 13.06 -3.63 8.24
CA MET A 1 13.91 -2.50 8.67
C MET A 1 14.62 -1.88 7.47
N ALA A 2 14.86 -0.57 7.49
CA ALA A 2 15.62 0.11 6.43
C ALA A 2 17.12 -0.25 6.47
N PRO A 3 17.85 -0.30 5.33
CA PRO A 3 19.24 -0.75 5.29
C PRO A 3 20.20 0.07 6.16
N GLU A 4 19.97 1.38 6.29
CA GLU A 4 20.79 2.26 7.12
C GLU A 4 20.63 1.99 8.62
N VAL A 5 19.44 1.56 9.06
CA VAL A 5 19.18 1.20 10.47
C VAL A 5 19.96 -0.08 10.83
N ALA A 6 20.04 -1.03 9.91
CA ALA A 6 20.85 -2.23 10.09
C ALA A 6 22.37 -1.95 10.05
N ALA A 7 22.80 -0.79 9.53
CA ALA A 7 24.20 -0.41 9.36
C ALA A 7 24.70 0.61 10.39
N VAL A 8 23.93 0.90 11.44
CA VAL A 8 24.21 1.95 12.44
C VAL A 8 25.60 1.84 13.05
N GLU A 9 26.03 0.63 13.41
CA GLU A 9 27.35 0.36 14.00
C GLU A 9 28.52 0.76 13.08
N ARG A 10 28.30 0.86 11.77
CA ARG A 10 29.35 1.10 10.75
C ARG A 10 29.35 2.49 10.15
N LYS A 11 28.23 3.21 10.13
CA LYS A 11 28.05 4.41 9.28
C LYS A 11 27.52 5.65 9.97
N GLY A 12 27.24 5.58 11.27
CA GLY A 12 26.72 6.70 12.05
C GLY A 12 25.24 6.99 11.77
N GLY A 13 24.39 6.60 12.72
CA GLY A 13 22.99 7.02 12.84
C GLY A 13 22.04 6.72 11.67
N TYR A 14 20.77 6.99 11.92
CA TYR A 14 19.69 7.06 10.91
C TYR A 14 18.81 8.27 11.24
N ASN A 15 17.91 8.65 10.34
CA ASN A 15 16.97 9.75 10.53
C ASN A 15 15.55 9.30 10.16
N GLN A 16 14.56 10.19 10.24
CA GLN A 16 13.16 9.88 9.95
C GLN A 16 12.88 9.33 8.53
N LEU A 17 13.86 9.36 7.61
CA LEU A 17 13.67 8.76 6.29
C LEU A 17 13.56 7.23 6.37
N CYS A 18 13.99 6.58 7.46
CA CYS A 18 13.75 5.15 7.69
C CYS A 18 12.26 4.78 7.69
N ASP A 19 11.40 5.71 8.11
CA ASP A 19 9.95 5.50 8.16
C ASP A 19 9.36 5.41 6.75
N LEU A 20 9.92 6.13 5.78
CA LEU A 20 9.49 6.07 4.38
C LEU A 20 9.85 4.72 3.74
N TRP A 21 10.97 4.11 4.16
CA TRP A 21 11.25 2.73 3.78
C TRP A 21 10.24 1.77 4.41
N ALA A 22 9.92 1.95 5.70
CA ALA A 22 8.92 1.12 6.37
C ALA A 22 7.55 1.19 5.67
N VAL A 23 7.10 2.39 5.26
CA VAL A 23 5.88 2.58 4.45
C VAL A 23 5.93 1.76 3.15
N GLY A 24 7.06 1.75 2.46
CA GLY A 24 7.22 0.94 1.24
C GLY A 24 7.10 -0.56 1.49
N ILE A 25 7.61 -1.05 2.63
CA ILE A 25 7.48 -2.45 3.04
C ILE A 25 6.04 -2.77 3.45
N THR A 26 5.38 -1.91 4.23
CA THR A 26 3.97 -2.07 4.60
C THR A 26 3.05 -2.07 3.37
N ALA A 27 3.36 -1.25 2.36
CA ALA A 27 2.61 -1.26 1.09
C ALA A 27 2.74 -2.60 0.34
N ILE A 28 3.92 -3.23 0.36
CA ILE A 28 4.11 -4.58 -0.19
C ILE A 28 3.35 -5.60 0.65
N GLU A 29 3.48 -5.55 1.97
CA GLU A 29 2.82 -6.45 2.91
C GLU A 29 1.29 -6.46 2.71
N LEU A 30 0.66 -5.28 2.71
CA LEU A 30 -0.78 -5.15 2.44
C LEU A 30 -1.19 -5.62 1.04
N ALA A 31 -0.27 -5.65 0.09
CA ALA A 31 -0.50 -6.14 -1.27
C ALA A 31 -0.20 -7.64 -1.46
N GLU A 32 0.39 -8.32 -0.46
CA GLU A 32 0.82 -9.73 -0.52
C GLU A 32 0.11 -10.61 0.52
N LEU A 33 -0.37 -10.04 1.63
CA LEU A 33 -1.18 -10.73 2.64
C LEU A 33 -2.60 -10.96 2.11
N GLN A 34 -2.81 -12.11 1.49
CA GLN A 34 -4.03 -12.47 0.75
C GLN A 34 -5.30 -12.50 1.61
N PRO A 35 -6.34 -11.71 1.27
CA PRO A 35 -7.73 -11.98 1.63
C PRO A 35 -8.37 -12.96 0.62
N PRO A 36 -9.50 -13.63 0.95
CA PRO A 36 -10.21 -14.47 -0.02
C PRO A 36 -10.52 -13.62 -1.26
N MET A 37 -10.33 -14.20 -2.46
CA MET A 37 -10.32 -13.55 -3.80
C MET A 37 -8.93 -13.11 -4.33
N PHE A 38 -7.87 -13.86 -3.99
CA PHE A 38 -6.50 -13.63 -4.47
C PHE A 38 -6.29 -13.71 -6.01
N ASP A 39 -7.21 -14.31 -6.76
CA ASP A 39 -7.04 -14.52 -8.21
C ASP A 39 -7.30 -13.28 -9.08
N LEU A 40 -7.61 -12.12 -8.49
CA LEU A 40 -7.63 -10.84 -9.20
C LEU A 40 -6.21 -10.28 -9.41
N HIS A 41 -5.35 -11.05 -10.08
CA HIS A 41 -4.07 -10.57 -10.59
C HIS A 41 -4.21 -10.11 -12.04
N PRO A 42 -4.38 -8.79 -12.26
CA PRO A 42 -3.35 -7.99 -12.95
C PRO A 42 -3.15 -6.54 -12.44
N MET A 43 -3.71 -6.14 -11.28
CA MET A 43 -3.91 -4.71 -10.93
C MET A 43 -2.84 -3.99 -10.06
N ARG A 44 -1.57 -4.42 -10.03
CA ARG A 44 -0.53 -3.51 -9.49
C ARG A 44 -0.21 -2.45 -10.55
N SER A 45 -0.87 -1.30 -10.44
CA SER A 45 -0.69 -0.20 -11.40
C SER A 45 0.78 0.24 -11.48
N ASN A 46 1.21 0.76 -12.63
CA ASN A 46 2.54 1.37 -12.77
C ASN A 46 2.77 2.47 -11.71
N SER A 47 1.70 3.15 -11.29
CA SER A 47 1.72 4.12 -10.20
C SER A 47 2.09 3.49 -8.85
N PHE A 48 1.50 2.34 -8.49
CA PHE A 48 1.86 1.61 -7.27
C PHE A 48 3.32 1.15 -7.29
N HIS A 49 3.77 0.52 -8.38
CA HIS A 49 5.15 0.08 -8.52
C HIS A 49 6.15 1.25 -8.40
N HIS A 50 5.82 2.39 -9.00
CA HIS A 50 6.67 3.58 -8.91
C HIS A 50 6.69 4.17 -7.49
N PHE A 51 5.56 4.21 -6.80
CA PHE A 51 5.47 4.63 -5.40
C PHE A 51 6.38 3.78 -4.50
N VAL A 52 6.26 2.46 -4.59
CA VAL A 52 7.07 1.51 -3.81
C VAL A 52 8.55 1.68 -4.14
N LYS A 53 8.90 1.83 -5.42
CA LYS A 53 10.29 2.10 -5.85
C LYS A 53 10.86 3.36 -5.23
N MET A 54 10.07 4.43 -5.16
CA MET A 54 10.48 5.69 -4.54
C MET A 54 10.68 5.54 -3.03
N ALA A 55 9.72 4.93 -2.33
CA ALA A 55 9.78 4.66 -0.89
C ALA A 55 10.99 3.79 -0.51
N LEU A 56 11.27 2.74 -1.29
CA LEU A 56 12.38 1.80 -1.11
C LEU A 56 13.71 2.28 -1.72
N THR A 57 13.94 3.60 -1.78
CA THR A 57 15.24 4.13 -2.21
C THR A 57 16.30 3.77 -1.18
N LYS A 58 17.25 2.89 -1.58
CA LYS A 58 18.31 2.36 -0.72
C LYS A 58 19.21 3.42 -0.10
N ASN A 59 19.58 4.45 -0.87
CA ASN A 59 20.40 5.54 -0.34
C ASN A 59 19.49 6.56 0.40
N PRO A 60 19.60 6.70 1.73
CA PRO A 60 18.73 7.59 2.49
C PRO A 60 18.87 9.06 2.05
N LYS A 61 20.04 9.49 1.58
CA LYS A 61 20.24 10.86 1.06
C LYS A 61 19.46 11.15 -0.23
N LYS A 62 19.05 10.11 -0.96
CA LYS A 62 18.23 10.21 -2.17
C LYS A 62 16.78 9.78 -1.95
N ARG A 63 16.44 9.26 -0.77
CA ARG A 63 15.09 8.83 -0.46
C ARG A 63 14.21 10.07 -0.32
N PRO A 64 13.03 10.12 -0.97
CA PRO A 64 12.14 11.25 -0.87
C PRO A 64 11.66 11.45 0.57
N THR A 65 11.40 12.70 0.94
CA THR A 65 10.73 13.06 2.19
C THR A 65 9.25 12.66 2.14
N ALA A 66 8.59 12.67 3.30
CA ALA A 66 7.14 12.46 3.38
C ALA A 66 6.36 13.46 2.52
N GLU A 67 6.71 14.75 2.58
CA GLU A 67 6.10 15.78 1.73
C GLU A 67 6.23 15.44 0.24
N LYS A 68 7.41 15.00 -0.21
CA LYS A 68 7.62 14.63 -1.61
C LYS A 68 6.82 13.38 -2.00
N LEU A 69 6.72 12.41 -1.12
CA LEU A 69 5.99 11.16 -1.36
C LEU A 69 4.47 11.37 -1.35
N LEU A 70 3.96 12.31 -0.55
CA LEU A 70 2.55 12.74 -0.53
C LEU A 70 2.10 13.41 -1.83
N GLN A 71 3.03 13.88 -2.67
CA GLN A 71 2.73 14.44 -4.00
C GLN A 71 2.69 13.37 -5.10
N HIS A 72 2.90 12.08 -4.77
CA HIS A 72 2.97 11.02 -5.76
C HIS A 72 1.57 10.63 -6.28
N PRO A 73 1.36 10.40 -7.60
CA PRO A 73 0.06 10.05 -8.19
C PRO A 73 -0.72 8.94 -7.48
N PHE A 74 0.00 7.95 -6.96
CA PHE A 74 -0.61 6.83 -6.21
C PHE A 74 -1.40 7.27 -4.96
N VAL A 75 -0.99 8.36 -4.30
CA VAL A 75 -1.63 8.88 -3.08
C VAL A 75 -2.37 10.20 -3.29
N THR A 76 -2.19 10.86 -4.44
CA THR A 76 -2.92 12.08 -4.80
C THR A 76 -4.16 11.83 -5.65
N GLN A 77 -4.35 10.61 -6.17
CA GLN A 77 -5.63 10.20 -6.75
C GLN A 77 -6.77 10.36 -5.73
N PRO A 78 -8.03 10.48 -6.17
CA PRO A 78 -9.17 10.54 -5.25
C PRO A 78 -9.21 9.30 -4.35
N LEU A 79 -8.93 9.49 -3.07
CA LEU A 79 -8.96 8.46 -2.04
C LEU A 79 -9.94 8.90 -0.96
N THR A 80 -10.89 8.04 -0.63
CA THR A 80 -11.90 8.31 0.41
C THR A 80 -11.89 7.19 1.44
N ARG A 81 -12.42 7.49 2.63
CA ARG A 81 -12.56 6.48 3.70
C ARG A 81 -13.49 5.31 3.31
N SER A 82 -14.29 5.44 2.24
CA SER A 82 -15.20 4.39 1.77
C SER A 82 -14.44 3.09 1.47
N LEU A 83 -13.23 3.18 0.92
CA LEU A 83 -12.37 2.01 0.68
C LEU A 83 -12.05 1.24 1.96
N ALA A 84 -11.84 1.94 3.08
CA ALA A 84 -11.60 1.31 4.37
C ALA A 84 -12.89 0.73 4.97
N ILE A 85 -14.02 1.40 4.76
CA ILE A 85 -15.35 0.91 5.18
C ILE A 85 -15.66 -0.40 4.44
N GLU A 86 -15.43 -0.48 3.13
CA GLU A 86 -15.61 -1.72 2.34
C GLU A 86 -14.76 -2.88 2.87
N LEU A 87 -13.53 -2.61 3.31
CA LEU A 87 -12.69 -3.63 3.95
C LEU A 87 -13.22 -4.06 5.31
N LEU A 88 -13.73 -3.13 6.13
CA LEU A 88 -14.37 -3.43 7.41
C LEU A 88 -15.63 -4.28 7.21
N ASP A 89 -16.46 -3.93 6.24
CA ASP A 89 -17.69 -4.65 5.93
C ASP A 89 -17.40 -6.09 5.49
N LYS A 90 -16.33 -6.31 4.68
CA LYS A 90 -15.86 -7.65 4.31
C LYS A 90 -15.38 -8.47 5.51
N VAL A 91 -14.70 -7.84 6.47
CA VAL A 91 -14.26 -8.53 7.70
C VAL A 91 -15.45 -8.88 8.60
N ASN A 92 -16.44 -7.98 8.68
CA ASN A 92 -17.62 -8.18 9.52
C ASN A 92 -18.65 -9.15 8.90
N ASN A 93 -18.67 -9.28 7.56
CA ASN A 93 -19.60 -10.12 6.81
C ASN A 93 -18.85 -11.07 5.85
N PRO A 94 -18.14 -12.09 6.36
CA PRO A 94 -17.28 -12.97 5.54
C PRO A 94 -18.05 -13.82 4.52
N ASP A 95 -19.34 -14.09 4.75
CA ASP A 95 -20.20 -14.90 3.88
C ASP A 95 -20.98 -14.08 2.85
N HIS A 96 -20.83 -12.74 2.83
CA HIS A 96 -21.43 -11.93 1.77
C HIS A 96 -20.63 -12.10 0.48
N SER A 97 -20.86 -13.23 -0.19
CA SER A 97 -20.53 -13.39 -1.59
C SER A 97 -21.17 -12.23 -2.37
N THR A 98 -20.42 -11.59 -3.24
CA THR A 98 -20.88 -10.57 -4.18
C THR A 98 -21.76 -11.19 -5.27
N TYR A 99 -22.74 -12.01 -4.90
CA TYR A 99 -23.87 -12.29 -5.76
C TYR A 99 -24.76 -11.05 -5.66
N HIS A 100 -24.63 -10.18 -6.66
CA HIS A 100 -25.79 -9.42 -7.09
C HIS A 100 -26.86 -10.46 -7.41
N ASP A 101 -27.86 -10.61 -6.55
CA ASP A 101 -29.18 -11.05 -6.99
C ASP A 101 -29.64 -10.02 -8.02
N PHE A 102 -29.34 -10.28 -9.30
CA PHE A 102 -30.08 -9.73 -10.43
C PHE A 102 -31.40 -10.51 -10.56
N ASP A 103 -32.13 -10.61 -9.46
CA ASP A 103 -33.54 -11.00 -9.46
C ASP A 103 -34.35 -9.74 -9.08
N ASP A 104 -34.17 -8.68 -9.87
CA ASP A 104 -35.27 -7.73 -10.06
C ASP A 104 -36.06 -8.28 -11.26
N ASP A 105 -37.09 -9.07 -10.90
CA ASP A 105 -38.16 -9.56 -11.75
C ASP A 105 -38.61 -8.51 -12.79
N ASP A 106 -38.43 -8.82 -14.07
CA ASP A 106 -39.19 -8.20 -15.17
C ASP A 106 -40.39 -9.11 -15.48
N PRO A 107 -41.61 -8.56 -15.46
CA PRO A 107 -42.47 -8.73 -16.63
C PRO A 107 -43.04 -7.43 -17.22
#